data_AF-A0A2M7DEQ6-F1
#
_entry.id   AF-A0A2M7DEQ6-F1
#
_cell.length_a   1.000
_cell.length_b   1.000
_cell.length_c   1.000
_cell.angle_alpha   90.00
_cell.angle_beta   90.00
_cell.angle_gamma   90.00
#
_symmetry.space_group_name_H-M   'P 1'
#
loop_
_entity.id
_entity.type
_entity.pdbx_description
1 polymer ?
#
loop_
_entity_poly.entity_id
_entity_poly.type
_entity_poly.pdbx_seq_one_letter_code
_entity_poly.pdbx_strand_id
1 'polypeptide(L)'
;MIGETPLLEFKEQNPGVRQLTDEENQQLADYNKQAETKAEEILGKVLSGGDFAALAKQYSEDEKTKEASGDLGWVTTNDQPELVELAKKIPVGKTSTDLTTSGLGYEIIKLEGKRDKTDAFTNQPVQEVKA
;
A
#
# COMPACT_ATOMS: atom_id res chain seq x y z
N MET A 1 57.97 -5.90 8.52
CA MET A 1 56.64 -5.77 7.88
C MET A 1 55.91 -7.07 8.14
N ILE A 2 54.81 -7.01 8.89
CA ILE A 2 53.93 -8.14 9.19
C ILE A 2 53.13 -8.38 7.92
N GLY A 3 53.43 -9.46 7.20
CA GLY A 3 52.78 -9.79 5.94
C GLY A 3 51.30 -10.05 6.18
N GLU A 4 50.44 -9.33 5.46
CA GLU A 4 49.01 -9.55 5.47
C GLU A 4 48.74 -11.02 5.11
N THR A 5 48.06 -11.75 6.00
CA THR A 5 47.68 -13.13 5.74
C THR A 5 46.57 -13.11 4.71
N PRO A 6 46.79 -13.66 3.49
CA PRO A 6 45.77 -13.58 2.46
C PRO A 6 44.53 -14.38 2.89
N LEU A 7 43.38 -13.69 2.94
CA LEU A 7 42.07 -14.30 3.16
C LEU A 7 41.54 -14.81 1.82
N LEU A 8 41.10 -16.07 1.80
CA LEU A 8 40.41 -16.67 0.66
C LEU A 8 38.94 -16.24 0.70
N GLU A 9 38.54 -15.34 -0.18
CA GLU A 9 37.13 -15.00 -0.41
C GLU A 9 36.54 -15.86 -1.53
N PHE A 10 35.36 -16.44 -1.28
CA PHE A 10 34.52 -17.02 -2.32
C PHE A 10 33.41 -16.02 -2.68
N LYS A 11 33.19 -15.78 -3.98
CA LYS A 11 32.04 -15.04 -4.49
C LYS A 11 31.30 -15.96 -5.46
N GLU A 12 30.06 -16.32 -5.14
CA GLU A 12 29.18 -17.08 -6.04
C GLU A 12 28.16 -16.11 -6.66
N GLN A 13 27.98 -16.21 -7.97
CA GLN A 13 26.91 -15.48 -8.65
C GLN A 13 25.59 -16.12 -8.22
N ASN A 14 24.82 -15.43 -7.37
CA ASN A 14 23.44 -15.83 -7.08
C ASN A 14 22.69 -15.92 -8.43
N PRO A 15 22.21 -17.10 -8.86
CA PRO A 15 21.77 -17.35 -10.25
C PRO A 15 20.48 -16.61 -10.67
N GLY A 16 20.12 -15.54 -9.99
CA GLY A 16 18.90 -14.79 -10.23
C GLY A 16 17.70 -15.42 -9.54
N VAL A 17 16.63 -14.62 -9.42
CA VAL A 17 15.35 -15.04 -8.87
C VAL A 17 14.89 -16.32 -9.58
N ARG A 18 14.61 -17.39 -8.83
CA ARG A 18 14.05 -18.62 -9.39
C ARG A 18 12.82 -18.26 -10.23
N GLN A 19 12.80 -18.66 -11.50
CA GLN A 19 11.59 -18.56 -12.31
C GLN A 19 10.56 -19.57 -11.79
N LEU A 20 9.34 -19.11 -11.60
CA LEU A 20 8.21 -19.95 -11.21
C LEU A 20 7.94 -21.01 -12.29
N THR A 21 7.54 -22.22 -11.90
CA THR A 21 7.03 -23.20 -12.86
C THR A 21 5.70 -22.74 -13.44
N ASP A 22 5.22 -23.38 -14.51
CA ASP A 22 3.91 -23.08 -15.09
C ASP A 22 2.79 -23.30 -14.06
N GLU A 23 2.88 -24.34 -13.22
CA GLU A 23 1.93 -24.59 -12.15
C GLU A 23 1.95 -23.48 -11.09
N GLU A 24 3.13 -23.00 -10.71
CA GLU A 24 3.27 -21.93 -9.71
C GLU A 24 2.81 -20.57 -10.26
N ASN A 25 3.08 -20.29 -11.53
CA ASN A 25 2.53 -19.13 -12.22
C ASN A 25 0.99 -19.19 -12.28
N GLN A 26 0.42 -20.36 -12.57
CA GLN A 26 -1.03 -20.55 -12.60
C GLN A 26 -1.64 -20.35 -11.21
N GLN A 27 -1.02 -20.92 -10.17
CA GLN A 27 -1.47 -20.74 -8.78
C GLN A 27 -1.43 -19.26 -8.36
N LEU A 28 -0.36 -18.54 -8.72
CA LEU A 28 -0.25 -17.10 -8.45
C LEU A 28 -1.34 -16.32 -9.20
N ALA A 29 -1.59 -16.64 -10.47
CA ALA A 29 -2.65 -16.01 -11.25
C ALA A 29 -4.04 -16.24 -10.63
N ASP A 30 -4.32 -17.47 -10.20
CA ASP A 30 -5.58 -17.83 -9.55
C ASP A 30 -5.74 -17.11 -8.21
N TYR A 31 -4.67 -17.02 -7.41
CA TYR A 31 -4.65 -16.26 -6.17
C TYR A 31 -4.93 -14.77 -6.39
N ASN A 32 -4.22 -14.15 -7.34
CA ASN A 32 -4.39 -12.73 -7.65
C ASN A 32 -5.81 -12.43 -8.14
N LYS A 33 -6.38 -13.30 -8.98
CA LYS A 33 -7.76 -13.16 -9.46
C LYS A 33 -8.79 -13.26 -8.34
N GLN A 34 -8.57 -14.15 -7.37
CA GLN A 34 -9.44 -14.25 -6.18
C GLN A 34 -9.34 -13.01 -5.31
N ALA A 35 -8.13 -12.49 -5.11
CA ALA A 35 -7.90 -11.24 -4.36
C ALA A 35 -8.58 -10.05 -5.04
N GLU A 36 -8.45 -9.92 -6.36
CA GLU A 36 -9.12 -8.90 -7.17
C GLU A 36 -10.64 -8.95 -7.00
N THR A 37 -11.23 -10.13 -7.20
CA THR A 37 -12.68 -10.35 -7.08
C THR A 37 -13.17 -9.95 -5.69
N LYS A 38 -12.46 -10.37 -4.63
CA LYS A 38 -12.78 -10.01 -3.24
C LYS A 38 -12.72 -8.50 -3.03
N ALA A 39 -11.70 -7.84 -3.56
CA ALA A 39 -11.52 -6.40 -3.41
C ALA A 39 -12.61 -5.60 -4.17
N GLU A 40 -12.98 -6.02 -5.37
CA GLU A 40 -14.09 -5.44 -6.13
C GLU A 40 -15.44 -5.58 -5.40
N GLU A 41 -15.72 -6.76 -4.82
CA GLU A 41 -16.92 -6.96 -4.01
C GLU A 41 -16.99 -6.00 -2.81
N ILE A 42 -15.87 -5.82 -2.11
CA ILE A 42 -15.78 -4.91 -0.95
C ILE A 42 -15.96 -3.46 -1.42
N LEU A 43 -15.33 -3.07 -2.53
CA LEU A 43 -15.52 -1.74 -3.12
C LEU A 43 -17.00 -1.51 -3.45
N GLY A 44 -17.68 -2.50 -4.04
CA GLY A 44 -19.12 -2.44 -4.30
C GLY A 44 -19.95 -2.19 -3.03
N LYS A 45 -19.59 -2.82 -1.90
CA LYS A 45 -20.24 -2.58 -0.60
C LYS A 45 -20.00 -1.16 -0.09
N VAL A 46 -18.76 -0.66 -0.21
CA VAL A 46 -18.40 0.72 0.16
C VAL A 46 -19.21 1.73 -0.66
N LEU A 47 -19.26 1.55 -1.98
CA LEU A 47 -19.97 2.44 -2.91
C LEU A 47 -21.49 2.40 -2.72
N SER A 48 -22.03 1.29 -2.21
CA SER A 48 -23.45 1.14 -1.86
C SER A 48 -23.81 1.78 -0.51
N GLY A 49 -22.88 2.49 0.14
CA GLY A 49 -23.11 3.17 1.43
C GLY A 49 -22.81 2.30 2.66
N GLY A 50 -22.07 1.21 2.50
CA GLY A 50 -21.59 0.41 3.63
C GLY A 50 -20.68 1.23 4.56
N ASP A 51 -20.62 0.83 5.83
CA ASP A 51 -19.72 1.44 6.81
C ASP A 51 -18.27 1.08 6.49
N PHE A 52 -17.51 2.07 6.01
CA PHE A 52 -16.12 1.92 5.63
C PHE A 52 -15.26 1.37 6.79
N ALA A 53 -15.46 1.85 8.02
CA ALA A 53 -14.65 1.44 9.15
C ALA A 53 -14.91 -0.03 9.51
N ALA A 54 -16.18 -0.44 9.50
CA ALA A 54 -16.56 -1.84 9.72
C ALA A 54 -16.00 -2.77 8.63
N LEU A 55 -16.09 -2.36 7.36
CA LEU A 55 -15.55 -3.12 6.22
C LEU A 55 -14.02 -3.22 6.29
N ALA A 56 -13.32 -2.13 6.60
CA ALA A 56 -11.87 -2.12 6.77
C ALA A 56 -11.44 -3.05 7.91
N LYS A 57 -12.09 -2.97 9.08
CA LYS A 57 -11.79 -3.84 10.21
C LYS A 57 -12.05 -5.33 9.90
N GLN A 58 -13.10 -5.61 9.13
CA GLN A 58 -13.45 -6.99 8.79
C GLN A 58 -12.54 -7.58 7.71
N TYR A 59 -12.24 -6.82 6.66
CA TYR A 59 -11.67 -7.35 5.43
C TYR A 59 -10.24 -6.92 5.12
N SER A 60 -9.73 -5.84 5.75
CA SER A 60 -8.35 -5.39 5.51
C SER A 60 -7.35 -6.48 5.87
N GLU A 61 -6.32 -6.59 5.04
CA GLU A 61 -5.16 -7.47 5.25
C GLU A 61 -3.94 -6.67 5.75
N ASP A 62 -4.06 -5.34 5.88
CA ASP A 62 -3.04 -4.52 6.54
C ASP A 62 -3.15 -4.61 8.06
N GLU A 63 -2.32 -5.48 8.65
CA GLU A 63 -2.26 -5.70 10.09
C GLU A 63 -1.94 -4.43 10.90
N LYS A 64 -1.30 -3.42 10.30
CA LYS A 64 -0.92 -2.19 11.00
C LYS A 64 -2.13 -1.31 11.32
N THR A 65 -3.08 -1.24 10.40
CA THR A 65 -4.21 -0.30 10.48
C THR A 65 -5.56 -0.99 10.66
N LYS A 66 -5.66 -2.31 10.41
CA LYS A 66 -6.92 -3.07 10.51
C LYS A 66 -7.65 -2.86 11.83
N GLU A 67 -6.95 -2.93 12.96
CA GLU A 67 -7.57 -2.74 14.28
C GLU A 67 -8.03 -1.29 14.51
N ALA A 68 -7.37 -0.33 13.87
CA ALA A 68 -7.78 1.07 13.77
C ALA A 68 -8.75 1.33 12.61
N SER A 69 -9.37 0.29 12.04
CA SER A 69 -10.34 0.40 10.94
C SER A 69 -9.79 1.08 9.68
N GLY A 70 -8.49 0.91 9.43
CA GLY A 70 -7.80 1.51 8.28
C GLY A 70 -7.30 2.95 8.49
N ASP A 71 -7.52 3.57 9.66
CA ASP A 71 -7.11 4.96 9.90
C ASP A 71 -5.58 5.10 9.94
N LEU A 72 -5.03 5.87 8.98
CA LEU A 72 -3.61 6.21 8.93
C LEU A 72 -3.28 7.53 9.64
N GLY A 73 -4.29 8.24 10.12
CA GLY A 73 -4.13 9.60 10.60
C GLY A 73 -3.76 10.57 9.48
N TRP A 74 -2.99 11.61 9.80
CA TRP A 74 -2.48 12.54 8.80
C TRP A 74 -1.16 12.04 8.24
N VAL A 75 -1.11 11.79 6.93
CA VAL A 75 0.09 11.32 6.21
C VAL A 75 0.53 12.32 5.16
N THR A 76 1.84 12.49 5.00
CA THR A 76 2.45 13.37 3.99
C THR A 76 2.90 12.57 2.78
N THR A 77 3.15 13.25 1.66
CA THR A 77 3.80 12.66 0.48
C THR A 77 5.15 12.01 0.80
N ASN A 78 5.85 12.44 1.86
CA ASN A 78 7.13 11.84 2.28
C ASN A 78 6.93 10.49 2.98
N ASP A 79 5.78 10.29 3.64
CA ASP A 79 5.46 9.05 4.36
C ASP A 79 4.90 7.99 3.40
N GLN A 80 3.93 8.38 2.56
CA GLN A 80 3.24 7.50 1.62
C GLN A 80 2.92 8.23 0.30
N PRO A 81 3.90 8.35 -0.62
CA PRO A 81 3.75 9.16 -1.82
C PRO A 81 2.61 8.68 -2.73
N GLU A 82 2.50 7.37 -2.97
CA GLU A 82 1.47 6.81 -3.85
C GLU A 82 0.07 7.03 -3.28
N LEU A 83 -0.15 6.68 -2.01
CA LEU A 83 -1.42 6.89 -1.31
C LEU A 83 -1.85 8.36 -1.36
N VAL A 84 -0.93 9.28 -1.05
CA VAL A 84 -1.21 10.71 -1.00
C VAL A 84 -1.60 11.25 -2.38
N GLU A 85 -0.92 10.83 -3.45
CA GLU A 85 -1.26 11.19 -4.83
C GLU A 85 -2.61 10.62 -5.28
N LEU A 86 -2.98 9.43 -4.83
CA LEU A 86 -4.28 8.82 -5.08
C LEU A 86 -5.40 9.53 -4.31
N ALA A 87 -5.20 9.72 -3.00
CA ALA A 87 -6.13 10.40 -2.11
C ALA A 87 -6.39 11.86 -2.54
N LYS A 88 -5.42 12.52 -3.18
CA LYS A 88 -5.60 13.85 -3.81
C LYS A 88 -6.69 13.91 -4.87
N LYS A 89 -6.94 12.80 -5.57
CA LYS A 89 -7.96 12.71 -6.64
C LYS A 89 -9.37 12.48 -6.08
N ILE A 90 -9.48 12.05 -4.82
CA ILE A 90 -10.74 11.77 -4.14
C ILE A 90 -11.28 13.06 -3.49
N PRO A 91 -12.58 13.39 -3.62
CA PRO A 91 -13.17 14.50 -2.87
C PRO A 91 -13.18 14.22 -1.36
N VAL A 92 -13.03 15.25 -0.53
CA VAL A 92 -13.08 15.10 0.95
C VAL A 92 -14.45 14.55 1.36
N GLY A 93 -14.46 13.55 2.23
CA GLY A 93 -15.64 12.81 2.68
C GLY A 93 -16.11 11.70 1.72
N LYS A 94 -15.34 11.39 0.67
CA LYS A 94 -15.65 10.36 -0.31
C LYS A 94 -14.61 9.25 -0.32
N THR A 95 -14.95 8.15 -0.99
CA THR A 95 -14.08 7.01 -1.24
C THR A 95 -13.63 6.96 -2.70
N SER A 96 -12.60 6.18 -3.00
CA SER A 96 -12.23 5.84 -4.36
C SER A 96 -13.44 5.20 -5.08
N THR A 97 -13.62 5.55 -6.35
CA THR A 97 -14.68 5.00 -7.21
C THR A 97 -14.26 3.71 -7.90
N ASP A 98 -12.95 3.56 -8.08
CA ASP A 98 -12.32 2.45 -8.76
C ASP A 98 -11.35 1.75 -7.83
N LEU A 99 -11.11 0.46 -8.11
CA LEU A 99 -10.15 -0.31 -7.34
C LEU A 99 -8.74 0.19 -7.65
N THR A 100 -8.02 0.59 -6.62
CA THR A 100 -6.67 1.11 -6.77
C THR A 100 -5.68 -0.04 -6.65
N THR A 101 -4.67 -0.07 -7.52
CA THR A 101 -3.58 -1.06 -7.45
C THR A 101 -2.28 -0.35 -7.12
N SER A 102 -1.54 -0.89 -6.16
CA SER A 102 -0.22 -0.40 -5.75
C SER A 102 0.77 -1.56 -5.66
N GLY A 103 2.01 -1.28 -5.29
CA GLY A 103 2.99 -2.32 -4.95
C GLY A 103 2.59 -3.19 -3.74
N LEU A 104 1.59 -2.77 -2.96
CA LEU A 104 1.06 -3.49 -1.79
C LEU A 104 -0.15 -4.38 -2.13
N GLY A 105 -0.69 -4.27 -3.35
CA GLY A 105 -1.87 -5.02 -3.79
C GLY A 105 -3.05 -4.10 -4.16
N TYR A 106 -4.24 -4.43 -3.67
CA TYR A 106 -5.48 -3.71 -3.96
C TYR A 106 -5.90 -2.83 -2.79
N GLU A 107 -6.22 -1.57 -3.07
CA GLU A 107 -6.53 -0.55 -2.08
C GLU A 107 -7.89 0.11 -2.36
N ILE A 108 -8.64 0.37 -1.29
CA ILE A 108 -9.86 1.17 -1.30
C ILE A 108 -9.63 2.32 -0.31
N ILE A 109 -9.62 3.54 -0.82
CA ILE A 109 -9.18 4.70 -0.05
C ILE A 109 -10.40 5.56 0.28
N LYS A 110 -10.54 5.98 1.54
CA LYS A 110 -11.47 7.04 1.93
C LYS A 110 -10.68 8.28 2.26
N LEU A 111 -11.09 9.43 1.75
CA LEU A 111 -10.45 10.68 2.13
C LEU A 111 -11.31 11.41 3.16
N GLU A 112 -10.75 11.65 4.34
CA GLU A 112 -11.42 12.39 5.41
C GLU A 112 -10.99 13.85 5.51
N GLY A 113 -9.78 14.19 5.03
CA GLY A 113 -9.25 15.55 5.12
C GLY A 113 -8.05 15.80 4.23
N LYS A 114 -7.86 17.08 3.87
CA LYS A 114 -6.69 17.60 3.16
C LYS A 114 -6.26 18.90 3.81
N ARG A 115 -4.97 19.08 4.02
CA ARG A 115 -4.41 20.35 4.50
C ARG A 115 -3.01 20.59 3.97
N ASP A 116 -2.68 21.84 3.76
CA ASP A 116 -1.32 22.28 3.52
C ASP A 116 -0.67 22.65 4.85
N LYS A 117 0.60 22.28 5.02
CA LYS A 117 1.39 22.54 6.22
C LYS A 117 2.80 22.90 5.79
N THR A 118 3.52 23.60 6.66
CA THR A 118 4.96 23.78 6.48
C THR A 118 5.69 22.66 7.22
N ASP A 119 6.56 21.94 6.52
CA ASP A 119 7.45 20.96 7.12
C ASP A 119 8.39 21.66 8.12
N ALA A 120 8.40 21.16 9.35
CA ALA A 120 9.09 21.83 10.46
C ALA A 120 10.62 21.79 10.36
N PHE A 121 11.17 20.90 9.53
CA PHE A 121 12.62 20.68 9.42
C PHE A 121 13.20 21.37 8.18
N THR A 122 12.46 21.37 7.07
CA THR A 122 12.89 21.91 5.78
C THR A 122 12.31 23.29 5.50
N ASN A 123 11.30 23.72 6.26
CA ASN A 123 10.53 24.95 6.06
C ASN A 123 9.89 25.03 4.65
N GLN A 124 9.62 23.88 4.03
CA GLN A 124 8.96 23.76 2.73
C GLN A 124 7.48 23.43 2.90
N PRO A 125 6.61 23.83 1.97
CA PRO A 125 5.23 23.40 1.97
C PRO A 125 5.12 21.90 1.72
N VAL A 126 4.32 21.22 2.54
CA VAL A 126 3.96 19.80 2.39
C VAL A 126 2.44 19.67 2.46
N GLN A 127 1.91 18.74 1.67
CA GLN A 127 0.50 18.42 1.72
C GLN A 127 0.29 17.17 2.58
N GLU A 128 -0.64 17.27 3.52
CA GLU A 128 -1.09 16.17 4.36
C GLU A 128 -2.51 15.77 3.94
N VAL A 129 -2.75 14.47 3.86
CA VAL A 129 -4.09 13.89 3.69
C VAL A 129 -4.43 13.06 4.92
N LYS A 130 -5.72 13.01 5.27
CA LYS A 130 -6.25 12.07 6.24
C LYS A 130 -7.02 11.00 5.48
N ALA A 131 -6.54 9.76 5.52
CA ALA A 131 -7.09 8.63 4.79
C ALA A 131 -7.17 7.39 5.68
#